data_AF-A0A6M6JD89-F1
#
_entry.id   AF-A0A6M6JD89-F1
#
_cell.length_a   1.000
_cell.length_b   1.000
_cell.length_c   1.000
_cell.angle_alpha   90.00
_cell.angle_beta   90.00
_cell.angle_gamma   90.00
#
_symmetry.space_group_name_H-M   'P 1'
#
loop_
_entity.id
_entity.type
_entity.pdbx_description
1 polymer ?
#
loop_
_entity_poly.entity_id
_entity_poly.type
_entity_poly.pdbx_seq_one_letter_code
_entity_poly.pdbx_strand_id
1 'polypeptide(L)'
;MSSVLMHLDEALERVIRLRERLLADPFAEARAERLALLFESEARAWSQLFELTRLRPVWRAALAAELLARQQAARWRERAAVERAIRVHPPEDVSAVRSLAHIGQG
;
A
#
# COMPACT_ATOMS: atom_id res chain seq x y z
N MET A 1 24.79 -8.39 12.23
CA MET A 1 23.47 -8.68 11.61
C MET A 1 23.70 -9.28 10.24
N SER A 2 22.88 -10.23 9.79
CA SER A 2 23.02 -10.82 8.44
C SER A 2 22.85 -9.74 7.37
N SER A 3 23.71 -9.73 6.35
CA SER A 3 23.61 -8.81 5.20
C SER A 3 22.20 -8.75 4.63
N VAL A 4 21.51 -9.89 4.53
CA VAL A 4 20.15 -10.01 4.01
C VAL A 4 19.13 -9.19 4.81
N LEU A 5 19.22 -9.19 6.15
CA LEU A 5 18.28 -8.45 6.99
C LEU A 5 18.48 -6.93 6.86
N MET A 6 19.72 -6.47 6.66
CA MET A 6 20.00 -5.04 6.44
C MET A 6 19.43 -4.56 5.10
N HIS A 7 19.60 -5.37 4.03
CA HIS A 7 19.01 -5.04 2.73
C HIS A 7 17.48 -5.02 2.76
N LEU A 8 16.86 -5.92 3.55
CA LEU A 8 15.41 -5.93 3.74
C LEU A 8 14.93 -4.67 4.47
N ASP A 9 15.66 -4.23 5.51
CA ASP A 9 15.35 -3.03 6.28
C ASP A 9 15.43 -1.77 5.39
N GLU A 10 16.50 -1.62 4.60
CA GLU A 10 16.64 -0.51 3.64
C GLU A 10 15.58 -0.54 2.53
N ALA A 11 15.19 -1.73 2.06
CA ALA A 11 14.11 -1.88 1.09
C ALA A 11 12.77 -1.45 1.68
N LEU A 12 12.46 -1.92 2.89
CA LEU A 12 11.23 -1.58 3.60
C LEU A 12 11.16 -0.08 3.90
N GLU A 13 12.26 0.53 4.35
CA GLU A 13 12.33 1.97 4.61
C GLU A 13 12.06 2.79 3.34
N ARG A 14 12.65 2.39 2.20
CA ARG A 14 12.39 3.06 0.91
C ARG A 14 10.92 2.95 0.50
N VAL A 15 10.31 1.79 0.69
CA VAL A 15 8.89 1.57 0.36
C VAL A 15 7.99 2.41 1.26
N ILE A 16 8.24 2.44 2.57
CA ILE A 16 7.48 3.24 3.55
C ILE A 16 7.56 4.73 3.20
N ARG A 17 8.76 5.26 2.94
CA ARG A 17 8.94 6.67 2.57
C ARG A 17 8.21 7.02 1.26
N LEU A 18 8.22 6.11 0.29
CA LEU A 18 7.52 6.33 -0.98
C LEU A 18 6.00 6.30 -0.80
N ARG A 19 5.49 5.40 0.05
CA ARG A 19 4.08 5.35 0.44
C ARG A 19 3.66 6.64 1.12
N GLU A 20 4.43 7.12 2.09
CA GLU A 20 4.15 8.37 2.80
C GLU A 20 4.09 9.57 1.85
N ARG A 21 5.03 9.66 0.90
CA ARG A 21 5.00 10.71 -0.13
C ARG A 21 3.75 10.65 -0.99
N LEU A 22 3.31 9.46 -1.40
CA LEU A 22 2.09 9.29 -2.18
C LEU A 22 0.83 9.56 -1.36
N LEU A 23 0.82 9.25 -0.07
CA LEU A 23 -0.30 9.60 0.81
C LEU A 23 -0.39 11.12 0.99
N ALA A 24 0.75 11.81 1.09
CA ALA A 24 0.84 13.26 1.25
C ALA A 24 0.41 14.05 0.00
N ASP A 25 0.51 13.47 -1.20
CA ASP A 25 0.08 14.11 -2.45
C ASP A 25 -1.27 13.55 -2.91
N PRO A 26 -2.41 14.21 -2.63
CA PRO A 26 -3.72 13.74 -3.05
C PRO A 26 -3.97 13.79 -4.56
N PHE A 27 -3.15 14.53 -5.31
CA PHE A 27 -3.32 14.74 -6.74
C PHE A 27 -2.30 13.95 -7.58
N ALA A 28 -1.46 13.12 -6.94
CA ALA A 28 -0.52 12.27 -7.64
C ALA A 28 -1.22 11.43 -8.71
N GLU A 29 -0.64 11.37 -9.91
CA GLU A 29 -1.20 10.56 -10.98
C GLU A 29 -1.15 9.07 -10.62
N ALA A 30 -2.25 8.37 -10.93
CA ALA A 30 -2.42 6.94 -10.65
C ALA A 30 -2.14 6.59 -9.19
N ARG A 31 -2.40 7.52 -8.26
CA ARG A 31 -2.05 7.38 -6.84
C ARG A 31 -2.58 6.10 -6.24
N ALA A 32 -3.85 5.77 -6.46
CA ALA A 32 -4.44 4.57 -5.90
C ALA A 32 -3.76 3.30 -6.41
N GLU A 33 -3.42 3.24 -7.70
CA GLU A 33 -2.71 2.11 -8.29
C GLU A 33 -1.29 1.99 -7.73
N ARG A 34 -0.57 3.12 -7.61
CA ARG A 34 0.78 3.14 -7.04
C ARG A 34 0.79 2.75 -5.56
N LEU A 35 -0.19 3.20 -4.78
CA LEU A 35 -0.35 2.81 -3.38
C LEU A 35 -0.66 1.31 -3.24
N ALA A 36 -1.52 0.77 -4.11
CA ALA A 36 -1.79 -0.67 -4.13
C ALA A 36 -0.51 -1.49 -4.35
N LEU A 37 0.32 -1.11 -5.34
CA LEU A 37 1.58 -1.78 -5.64
C LEU A 37 2.60 -1.67 -4.49
N LEU A 38 2.64 -0.54 -3.78
CA LEU A 38 3.53 -0.36 -2.63
C LEU A 38 3.11 -1.24 -1.46
N PHE A 39 1.82 -1.25 -1.11
CA PHE A 39 1.31 -2.12 -0.05
C PHE A 39 1.50 -3.62 -0.39
N GLU A 40 1.39 -4.03 -1.65
CA GLU A 40 1.78 -5.38 -2.07
C GLU A 40 3.27 -5.67 -1.83
N SER A 41 4.13 -4.71 -2.14
CA SER A 41 5.57 -4.83 -1.94
C SER A 41 5.92 -4.91 -0.45
N GLU A 42 5.27 -4.11 0.40
CA GLU A 42 5.38 -4.21 1.86
C GLU A 42 4.95 -5.59 2.36
N ALA A 43 3.79 -6.10 1.91
CA ALA A 43 3.32 -7.42 2.30
C ALA A 43 4.34 -8.52 1.97
N ARG A 44 4.98 -8.46 0.78
CA ARG A 44 6.04 -9.40 0.40
C ARG A 44 7.27 -9.26 1.29
N ALA A 45 7.69 -8.04 1.65
CA ALA A 45 8.81 -7.81 2.55
C ALA A 45 8.54 -8.37 3.96
N TRP A 46 7.33 -8.19 4.48
CA TRP A 46 6.93 -8.76 5.78
C TRP A 46 6.89 -10.30 5.76
N SER A 47 6.42 -10.89 4.67
CA SER A 47 6.43 -12.34 4.47
C SER A 47 7.87 -12.89 4.45
N GLN A 48 8.80 -12.19 3.80
CA GLN A 48 10.23 -12.55 3.83
C GLN A 48 10.83 -12.42 5.23
N LEU A 49 10.49 -11.37 5.98
CA LEU A 49 10.96 -11.22 7.37
C LEU A 49 10.47 -12.37 8.25
N PHE A 50 9.21 -12.77 8.07
CA PHE A 50 8.61 -13.92 8.74
C PHE A 50 9.38 -15.22 8.46
N GLU A 51 9.73 -15.46 7.19
CA GLU A 51 10.49 -16.67 6.80
C GLU A 51 11.92 -16.67 7.35
N LEU A 52 12.53 -15.49 7.47
CA LEU A 52 13.92 -15.31 7.90
C LEU A 52 14.11 -15.22 9.42
N THR A 53 13.04 -14.95 10.19
CA THR A 53 13.12 -14.78 11.65
C THR A 53 12.72 -16.03 12.42
N ARG A 54 13.44 -16.32 13.51
CA ARG A 54 13.10 -17.38 14.47
C ARG A 54 12.57 -16.84 15.80
N LEU A 55 12.51 -15.52 15.96
CA LEU A 55 12.04 -14.86 17.17
C LEU A 55 10.51 -14.77 17.15
N ARG A 56 9.84 -15.51 18.05
CA ARG A 56 8.37 -15.55 18.14
C ARG A 56 7.67 -14.18 18.15
N PRO A 57 8.15 -13.14 18.87
CA PRO A 57 7.52 -11.83 18.83
C PRO A 57 7.62 -11.16 17.45
N VAL A 58 8.79 -11.23 16.82
CA VAL A 58 9.05 -10.66 15.47
C VAL A 58 8.20 -11.38 14.43
N TRP A 59 8.06 -12.69 14.55
CA TRP A 59 7.22 -13.52 13.69
C TRP A 59 5.76 -13.09 13.71
N ARG A 60 5.19 -12.87 14.90
CA ARG A 60 3.79 -12.40 15.05
C ARG A 60 3.61 -10.98 14.51
N ALA A 61 4.56 -10.10 14.77
CA ALA A 61 4.52 -8.73 14.27
C ALA A 61 4.60 -8.70 12.74
N ALA A 62 5.49 -9.48 12.13
CA ALA A 62 5.60 -9.60 10.68
C ALA A 62 4.30 -10.11 10.04
N LEU A 63 3.68 -11.15 10.62
CA LEU A 63 2.41 -11.68 10.11
C LEU A 63 1.27 -10.65 10.20
N ALA A 64 1.18 -9.90 11.30
CA ALA A 64 0.18 -8.85 11.47
C ALA A 64 0.40 -7.70 10.46
N ALA A 65 1.66 -7.28 10.27
CA ALA A 65 2.02 -6.23 9.33
C ALA A 65 1.76 -6.67 7.88
N GLU A 66 2.04 -7.93 7.53
CA GLU A 66 1.69 -8.50 6.22
C GLU A 66 0.17 -8.45 5.97
N LEU A 67 -0.63 -8.91 6.92
CA LEU A 67 -2.10 -8.90 6.83
C LEU A 67 -2.64 -7.49 6.60
N LEU A 68 -2.16 -6.52 7.38
CA LEU A 68 -2.56 -5.12 7.23
C LEU A 68 -2.17 -4.58 5.86
N ALA A 69 -0.94 -4.82 5.40
CA ALA A 69 -0.48 -4.39 4.09
C ALA A 69 -1.33 -5.02 2.96
N ARG A 70 -1.69 -6.30 3.05
CA ARG A 70 -2.59 -6.96 2.08
C ARG A 70 -3.99 -6.34 2.05
N GLN A 71 -4.55 -6.00 3.20
CA GLN A 71 -5.86 -5.33 3.29
C GLN A 71 -5.81 -3.94 2.66
N GLN A 72 -4.76 -3.16 2.94
CA GLN A 72 -4.58 -1.85 2.33
C GLN A 72 -4.38 -1.96 0.81
N ALA A 73 -3.58 -2.93 0.34
CA ALA A 73 -3.43 -3.18 -1.09
C ALA A 73 -4.78 -3.48 -1.76
N ALA A 74 -5.64 -4.30 -1.15
CA ALA A 74 -6.98 -4.59 -1.67
C ALA A 74 -7.84 -3.33 -1.79
N ARG A 75 -7.92 -2.53 -0.73
CA ARG A 75 -8.68 -1.26 -0.72
C ARG A 75 -8.19 -0.30 -1.80
N TRP A 76 -6.88 -0.16 -1.96
CA TRP A 76 -6.30 0.73 -2.97
C TRP A 76 -6.49 0.21 -4.39
N ARG A 77 -6.50 -1.13 -4.62
CA ARG A 77 -6.86 -1.71 -5.92
C ARG A 77 -8.31 -1.43 -6.30
N GLU A 78 -9.24 -1.63 -5.36
CA GLU A 78 -10.66 -1.32 -5.57
C GLU A 78 -10.82 0.16 -5.96
N ARG A 79 -10.15 1.05 -5.23
CA ARG A 79 -10.14 2.47 -5.55
C ARG A 79 -9.52 2.78 -6.90
N ALA A 80 -8.40 2.15 -7.26
CA ALA A 80 -7.77 2.31 -8.57
C ALA A 80 -8.69 1.83 -9.71
N ALA A 81 -9.46 0.77 -9.50
CA ALA A 81 -10.46 0.32 -10.46
C ALA A 81 -11.57 1.37 -10.65
N VAL A 82 -12.08 1.95 -9.56
CA VAL A 82 -13.07 3.04 -9.61
C VAL A 82 -12.52 4.28 -10.30
N GLU A 83 -11.32 4.74 -9.93
CA GLU A 83 -10.67 5.91 -10.53
C GLU A 83 -10.41 5.72 -12.04
N ARG A 84 -10.01 4.51 -12.47
CA ARG A 84 -9.88 4.17 -13.90
C ARG A 84 -11.23 4.13 -14.61
N ALA A 85 -12.26 3.54 -14.00
CA ALA A 85 -13.59 3.49 -14.59
C ALA A 85 -14.15 4.90 -14.84
N ILE A 86 -13.98 5.82 -13.88
CA ILE A 86 -14.37 7.24 -14.02
C ILE A 86 -13.58 7.94 -15.14
N ARG A 87 -12.28 7.64 -15.27
CA ARG A 87 -11.45 8.21 -16.34
C ARG A 87 -11.91 7.76 -17.74
N VAL A 88 -12.33 6.50 -17.89
CA VAL A 88 -12.80 5.92 -19.16
C VAL A 88 -14.26 6.29 -19.45
N HIS A 89 -15.08 6.35 -18.41
CA HIS A 89 -16.50 6.69 -18.46
C HIS A 89 -16.78 7.85 -17.50
N PRO A 90 -16.56 9.11 -17.94
CA PRO A 90 -16.82 10.27 -17.10
C PRO A 90 -18.31 10.30 -16.74
N PRO A 91 -18.69 10.34 -15.45
CA PRO A 91 -20.09 10.44 -15.10
C PRO A 91 -20.67 11.77 -15.54
N GLU A 92 -21.94 11.77 -15.93
CA GLU A 92 -22.69 12.96 -16.32
C GLU A 92 -22.80 13.97 -15.16
N ASP A 93 -22.73 13.50 -13.91
CA ASP A 93 -22.71 14.30 -12.69
C ASP A 93 -21.38 14.15 -11.91
N VAL A 94 -20.62 15.23 -11.88
CA VAL A 94 -19.27 15.32 -11.26
C VAL A 94 -19.33 15.34 -9.73
N SER A 95 -20.50 15.62 -9.13
CA SER A 95 -20.66 15.72 -7.68
C SER A 95 -20.50 14.37 -6.96
N ALA A 96 -20.93 13.26 -7.59
CA ALA A 96 -20.80 11.91 -7.05
C ALA A 96 -19.33 11.43 -6.96
N VAL A 97 -18.47 11.92 -7.85
CA VAL A 97 -17.03 11.60 -7.88
C VAL A 97 -16.28 12.23 -6.70
N ARG A 98 -16.65 13.45 -6.32
CA ARG A 98 -16.02 14.16 -5.18
C ARG A 98 -16.27 13.44 -3.85
N SER A 99 -17.43 12.81 -3.67
CA SER A 99 -17.72 12.03 -2.46
C SER A 99 -16.83 10.78 -2.32
N LEU A 100 -16.46 10.13 -3.44
CA LEU A 100 -15.53 8.99 -3.42
C LEU A 100 -14.09 9.41 -3.08
N ALA A 101 -13.70 10.64 -3.42
CA ALA A 101 -12.36 11.17 -3.12
C ALA A 101 -12.10 11.23 -1.61
N HIS A 102 -13.12 11.52 -0.80
CA HIS A 102 -13.04 11.69 0.65
C HIS A 102 -13.09 10.40 1.49
N ILE A 103 -13.47 9.26 0.90
CA ILE A 103 -13.64 7.98 1.64
C ILE A 103 -12.30 7.31 2.01
N GLY A 104 -11.16 7.78 1.48
CA GLY A 104 -9.85 7.12 1.66
C GLY A 104 -8.89 7.78 2.63
N GLN A 105 -9.38 8.64 3.54
CA GLN A 105 -8.54 9.31 4.54
C GLN A 105 -8.45 8.55 5.88
N GLY A 106 -9.03 7.35 5.97
CA GLY A 106 -9.00 6.47 7.16
C GLY A 106 -8.03 5.31 7.03
#